data_AF-A0A147JUB4-F1
#
_entry.id   AF-A0A147JUB4-F1
#
_cell.length_a   1.000
_cell.length_b   1.000
_cell.length_c   1.000
_cell.angle_alpha   90.00
_cell.angle_beta   90.00
_cell.angle_gamma   90.00
#
_symmetry.space_group_name_H-M   'P 1'
#
loop_
_entity.id
_entity.type
_entity.pdbx_description
1 polymer ?
#
loop_
_entity_poly.entity_id
_entity_poly.type
_entity_poly.pdbx_seq_one_letter_code
_entity_poly.pdbx_strand_id
1 'polypeptide(L)'
;MEIQMKPYPPKRLTVYRSIRGFFGPDVAPNFKGYEMIISQATKQDIPMILDALKTFTTQEKDYYDLVTSRFYSELVAWKYGVLKNHYCLIAKIGGVEGKYADMLLGLANGRMQDEKTGISYHTVALVRGLRVGGHLFAAKMEYHFDILGQKEVLLTAETPIGFRRFFEAWRLEKCPGHHEVGAGELYKLPREHYNLVKTSRVLGERI
;
A
#
# COMPACT_ATOMS: atom_id res chain seq x y z
N MET A 1 -6.76 5.18 22.65
CA MET A 1 -7.28 3.83 22.87
C MET A 1 -6.56 2.89 21.92
N GLU A 2 -6.00 1.80 22.42
CA GLU A 2 -5.40 0.75 21.59
C GLU A 2 -6.52 -0.18 21.13
N ILE A 3 -6.61 -0.43 19.82
CA ILE A 3 -7.67 -1.24 19.20
C ILE A 3 -7.04 -2.55 18.78
N GLN A 4 -7.67 -3.67 19.16
CA GLN A 4 -7.22 -4.98 18.74
C GLN A 4 -7.53 -5.19 17.25
N MET A 5 -6.49 -5.07 16.41
CA MET A 5 -6.60 -5.28 14.97
C MET A 5 -6.49 -6.77 14.62
N LYS A 6 -7.45 -7.27 13.84
CA LYS A 6 -7.33 -8.60 13.23
C LYS A 6 -6.21 -8.57 12.18
N PRO A 7 -5.29 -9.54 12.12
CA PRO A 7 -4.23 -9.54 11.12
C PRO A 7 -4.81 -9.66 9.70
N TYR A 8 -4.17 -9.01 8.72
CA TYR A 8 -4.50 -9.18 7.32
C TYR A 8 -4.04 -10.56 6.83
N PRO A 9 -4.96 -11.42 6.37
CA PRO A 9 -4.61 -12.74 5.86
C PRO A 9 -3.83 -12.62 4.55
N PRO A 10 -2.71 -13.35 4.37
CA PRO A 10 -1.93 -13.34 3.15
C PRO A 10 -2.77 -13.56 1.90
N LYS A 11 -2.34 -12.92 0.81
CA LYS A 11 -3.01 -12.97 -0.49
C LYS A 11 -2.00 -13.18 -1.59
N ARG A 12 -2.35 -14.02 -2.56
CA ARG A 12 -1.59 -14.22 -3.78
C ARG A 12 -2.35 -13.65 -4.98
N LEU A 13 -1.64 -13.00 -5.90
CA LEU A 13 -2.18 -12.58 -7.19
C LEU A 13 -1.13 -12.75 -8.29
N THR A 14 -1.59 -12.96 -9.52
CA THR A 14 -0.74 -12.94 -10.70
C THR A 14 -0.66 -11.53 -11.27
N VAL A 15 0.56 -11.01 -11.44
CA VAL A 15 0.83 -9.70 -12.05
C VAL A 15 1.54 -9.86 -13.39
N TYR A 16 1.08 -9.10 -14.38
CA TYR A 16 1.64 -9.12 -15.73
C TYR A 16 2.44 -7.85 -16.02
N ARG A 17 3.53 -7.99 -16.78
CA ARG A 17 4.35 -6.87 -17.20
C ARG A 17 3.55 -5.94 -18.11
N SER A 18 3.47 -4.67 -17.74
CA SER A 18 3.07 -3.61 -18.67
C SER A 18 4.12 -3.46 -19.78
N ILE A 19 3.69 -3.43 -21.03
CA ILE A 19 4.53 -3.20 -22.23
C ILE A 19 5.37 -1.91 -22.11
N ARG A 20 4.99 -0.97 -21.22
CA ARG A 20 5.67 0.32 -21.00
C ARG A 20 6.56 0.35 -19.73
N GLY A 21 6.79 -0.77 -19.06
CA GLY A 21 7.57 -0.85 -17.82
C GLY A 21 9.07 -1.08 -18.07
N PHE A 22 9.86 -0.03 -17.86
CA PHE A 22 11.33 -0.07 -17.82
C PHE A 22 11.77 -0.83 -16.57
N PHE A 23 12.35 -2.02 -16.76
CA PHE A 23 13.18 -2.69 -15.76
C PHE A 23 14.62 -2.30 -16.08
N GLY A 24 15.44 -2.07 -15.04
CA GLY A 24 16.89 -2.10 -15.21
C GLY A 24 17.33 -3.47 -15.78
N PRO A 25 18.51 -3.54 -16.42
CA PRO A 25 18.90 -4.64 -17.31
C PRO A 25 18.93 -6.04 -16.68
N ASP A 26 18.84 -6.18 -15.36
CA ASP A 26 19.01 -7.47 -14.68
C ASP A 26 17.73 -8.26 -14.41
N VAL A 27 16.53 -7.68 -14.54
CA VAL A 27 15.27 -8.41 -14.30
C VAL A 27 14.72 -8.94 -15.64
N ALA A 28 15.34 -9.99 -16.17
CA ALA A 28 14.73 -10.83 -17.20
C ALA A 28 14.80 -12.28 -16.73
N PRO A 29 13.66 -12.99 -16.79
CA PRO A 29 13.38 -13.74 -18.02
C PRO A 29 11.94 -13.58 -18.56
N ASN A 30 11.75 -14.03 -19.80
CA ASN A 30 10.49 -14.07 -20.57
C ASN A 30 9.40 -14.94 -19.90
N PHE A 31 8.68 -14.43 -18.90
CA PHE A 31 7.65 -15.21 -18.20
C PHE A 31 6.23 -14.61 -18.27
N LYS A 32 5.23 -15.50 -18.42
CA LYS A 32 3.79 -15.25 -18.53
C LYS A 32 3.15 -14.80 -17.20
N GLY A 33 3.69 -13.76 -16.57
CA GLY A 33 3.25 -13.22 -15.28
C GLY A 33 4.06 -13.73 -14.09
N TYR A 34 4.13 -12.90 -13.04
CA TYR A 34 4.78 -13.21 -11.77
C TYR A 34 3.73 -13.40 -10.68
N GLU A 35 3.99 -14.24 -9.70
CA GLU A 35 3.20 -14.24 -8.47
C GLU A 35 3.63 -13.06 -7.58
N MET A 36 2.66 -12.36 -7.03
CA MET A 36 2.85 -11.36 -5.99
C MET A 36 2.11 -11.83 -4.75
N ILE A 37 2.82 -11.87 -3.63
CA ILE A 37 2.28 -12.20 -2.32
C ILE A 37 2.17 -10.92 -1.51
N ILE A 38 0.96 -10.58 -1.07
CA ILE A 38 0.70 -9.46 -0.16
C ILE A 38 0.42 -10.03 1.22
N SER A 39 1.17 -9.59 2.22
CA SER A 39 0.99 -9.98 3.62
C SER A 39 1.16 -8.78 4.54
N GLN A 40 0.73 -8.91 5.80
CA GLN A 40 1.02 -7.93 6.83
C GLN A 40 2.43 -8.11 7.38
N ALA A 41 3.17 -7.02 7.46
CA ALA A 41 4.47 -6.97 8.10
C ALA A 41 4.34 -7.08 9.62
N THR A 42 5.40 -7.55 10.24
CA THR A 42 5.63 -7.54 11.68
C THR A 42 6.74 -6.57 12.04
N LYS A 43 6.97 -6.33 13.35
CA LYS A 43 8.08 -5.46 13.79
C LYS A 43 9.45 -6.02 13.39
N GLN A 44 9.55 -7.34 13.20
CA GLN A 44 10.75 -8.03 12.76
C GLN A 44 11.11 -7.71 11.30
N ASP A 45 10.12 -7.37 10.47
CA ASP A 45 10.34 -7.00 9.07
C ASP A 45 10.86 -5.56 8.90
N ILE A 46 10.72 -4.71 9.93
CA ILE A 46 11.04 -3.28 9.85
C ILE A 46 12.46 -3.00 9.34
N PRO A 47 13.54 -3.63 9.84
CA PRO A 47 14.89 -3.34 9.37
C PRO A 47 15.05 -3.52 7.85
N MET A 48 14.48 -4.59 7.30
CA MET A 48 14.52 -4.90 5.88
C MET A 48 13.68 -3.90 5.06
N ILE A 49 12.53 -3.47 5.57
CA ILE A 49 11.69 -2.46 4.92
C ILE A 49 12.38 -1.08 4.91
N LEU A 50 13.01 -0.69 6.02
CA LEU A 50 13.72 0.60 6.12
C LEU A 50 14.90 0.66 5.15
N ASP A 51 15.67 -0.43 5.02
CA ASP A 51 16.77 -0.51 4.05
C ASP A 51 16.27 -0.31 2.61
N ALA A 52 15.18 -0.99 2.24
CA ALA A 52 14.56 -0.84 0.92
C ALA A 52 14.09 0.60 0.66
N LEU A 53 13.42 1.24 1.63
CA LEU A 53 12.92 2.62 1.48
C LEU A 53 14.03 3.67 1.38
N LYS A 54 15.19 3.44 2.01
CA LYS A 54 16.31 4.40 2.06
C LYS A 54 16.78 4.85 0.67
N THR A 55 16.70 3.98 -0.33
CA THR A 55 17.10 4.30 -1.71
C THR A 55 16.12 5.24 -2.43
N PHE A 56 14.91 5.40 -1.89
CA PHE A 56 13.85 6.22 -2.48
C PHE A 56 13.67 7.59 -1.80
N THR A 57 14.30 7.82 -0.65
CA THR A 57 14.16 9.08 0.11
C THR A 57 14.81 10.29 -0.58
N THR A 58 15.50 10.08 -1.70
CA THR A 58 16.12 11.12 -2.53
C THR A 58 15.53 11.19 -3.94
N GLN A 59 14.46 10.43 -4.22
CA GLN A 59 13.83 10.37 -5.53
C GLN A 59 12.67 11.38 -5.64
N GLU A 60 12.95 12.59 -6.11
CA GLU A 60 11.96 13.69 -6.12
C GLU A 60 10.80 13.49 -7.10
N LYS A 61 10.99 12.65 -8.13
CA LYS A 61 9.96 12.42 -9.15
C LYS A 61 8.67 11.88 -8.52
N ASP A 62 7.56 12.55 -8.79
CA ASP A 62 6.24 12.24 -8.22
C ASP A 62 6.22 12.28 -6.67
N TYR A 63 7.11 13.07 -6.05
CA TYR A 63 7.29 13.21 -4.59
C TYR A 63 7.59 11.89 -3.86
N TYR A 64 8.32 10.99 -4.50
CA TYR A 64 8.71 9.71 -3.88
C TYR A 64 9.60 9.93 -2.66
N ASP A 65 10.53 10.87 -2.71
CA ASP A 65 11.37 11.33 -1.61
C ASP A 65 10.54 11.67 -0.36
N LEU A 66 9.50 12.49 -0.50
CA LEU A 66 8.63 12.93 0.58
C LEU A 66 7.81 11.75 1.14
N VAL A 67 7.13 11.01 0.27
CA VAL A 67 6.25 9.90 0.67
C VAL A 67 7.06 8.79 1.34
N THR A 68 8.23 8.45 0.81
CA THR A 68 9.10 7.42 1.39
C THR A 68 9.74 7.89 2.69
N SER A 69 10.09 9.17 2.83
CA SER A 69 10.61 9.74 4.09
C SER A 69 9.56 9.67 5.22
N ARG A 70 8.30 9.97 4.93
CA ARG A 70 7.21 9.81 5.91
C ARG A 70 6.95 8.35 6.25
N PHE A 71 6.87 7.47 5.26
CA PHE A 71 6.71 6.03 5.53
C PHE A 71 7.89 5.51 6.38
N TYR A 72 9.12 5.94 6.10
CA TYR A 72 10.30 5.61 6.90
C TYR A 72 10.12 6.05 8.36
N SER A 73 9.74 7.30 8.61
CA SER A 73 9.54 7.81 9.97
C SER A 73 8.40 7.11 10.71
N GLU A 74 7.31 6.77 10.02
CA GLU A 74 6.18 6.01 10.56
C GLU A 74 6.59 4.59 10.99
N LEU A 75 7.41 3.91 10.20
CA LEU A 75 7.93 2.58 10.56
C LEU A 75 8.88 2.65 11.75
N VAL A 76 9.70 3.69 11.85
CA VAL A 76 10.54 3.94 13.04
C VAL A 76 9.65 4.19 14.26
N ALA A 77 8.61 5.02 14.14
CA ALA A 77 7.64 5.25 15.20
C ALA A 77 6.90 3.96 15.61
N TRP A 78 6.55 3.11 14.65
CA TRP A 78 5.91 1.82 14.89
C TRP A 78 6.84 0.83 15.61
N LYS A 79 8.14 0.79 15.23
CA LYS A 79 9.17 0.01 15.92
C LYS A 79 9.19 0.32 17.41
N TYR A 80 9.19 1.61 17.77
CA TYR A 80 9.19 2.07 19.17
C TYR A 80 7.82 2.05 19.86
N GLY A 81 6.74 1.65 19.16
CA GLY A 81 5.41 1.55 19.74
C GLY A 81 4.75 2.90 20.05
N VAL A 82 5.25 4.00 19.46
CA VAL A 82 4.67 5.34 19.65
C VAL A 82 3.58 5.66 18.60
N LEU A 83 3.50 4.85 17.55
CA LEU A 83 2.43 4.92 16.55
C LEU A 83 1.33 3.91 16.86
N LYS A 84 0.12 4.41 17.17
CA LYS A 84 -1.01 3.58 17.62
C LYS A 84 -1.81 3.03 16.45
N ASN A 85 -2.33 1.81 16.61
CA ASN A 85 -3.26 1.15 15.70
C ASN A 85 -2.76 1.09 14.24
N HIS A 86 -1.44 1.02 14.05
CA HIS A 86 -0.78 1.05 12.74
C HIS A 86 -0.49 -0.34 12.20
N TYR A 87 -0.59 -0.47 10.88
CA TYR A 87 -0.19 -1.66 10.16
C TYR A 87 0.62 -1.30 8.92
N CYS A 88 1.40 -2.27 8.46
CA CYS A 88 2.10 -2.21 7.18
C CYS A 88 1.80 -3.49 6.39
N LEU A 89 1.42 -3.35 5.12
CA LEU A 89 1.33 -4.42 4.15
C LEU A 89 2.56 -4.38 3.25
N ILE A 90 3.13 -5.54 2.97
CA ILE A 90 4.26 -5.72 2.06
C ILE A 90 3.84 -6.58 0.89
N ALA A 91 4.32 -6.24 -0.31
CA ALA A 91 4.23 -7.08 -1.49
C ALA A 91 5.61 -7.68 -1.78
N LYS A 92 5.69 -9.01 -1.86
CA LYS A 92 6.88 -9.74 -2.30
C LYS A 92 6.61 -10.49 -3.60
N ILE A 93 7.66 -10.76 -4.36
CA ILE A 93 7.57 -11.72 -5.45
C ILE A 93 7.42 -13.14 -4.89
N GLY A 94 6.51 -13.93 -5.46
CA GLY A 94 6.30 -15.34 -5.14
C GLY A 94 6.73 -16.23 -6.29
N GLY A 95 6.97 -17.52 -6.01
CA GLY A 95 7.26 -18.54 -7.01
C GLY A 95 8.57 -18.32 -7.79
N VAL A 96 9.50 -17.53 -7.24
CA VAL A 96 10.80 -17.23 -7.85
C VAL A 96 11.92 -17.67 -6.92
N GLU A 97 12.88 -18.41 -7.48
CA GLU A 97 14.06 -18.91 -6.77
C GLU A 97 15.29 -18.01 -6.99
N GLY A 98 16.34 -18.26 -6.20
CA GLY A 98 17.63 -17.60 -6.34
C GLY A 98 17.63 -16.16 -5.82
N LYS A 99 18.41 -15.27 -6.46
CA LYS A 99 18.65 -13.90 -5.98
C LYS A 99 17.43 -12.99 -5.91
N TYR A 100 16.31 -13.41 -6.50
CA TYR A 100 15.05 -12.68 -6.51
C TYR A 100 14.01 -13.25 -5.53
N ALA A 101 14.30 -14.37 -4.87
CA ALA A 101 13.43 -14.89 -3.81
C ALA A 101 13.19 -13.79 -2.77
N ASP A 102 11.94 -13.62 -2.35
CA ASP A 102 11.50 -12.62 -1.36
C ASP A 102 11.72 -11.15 -1.75
N MET A 103 12.04 -10.84 -3.01
CA MET A 103 12.20 -9.45 -3.47
C MET A 103 10.96 -8.61 -3.14
N LEU A 104 11.15 -7.53 -2.38
CA LEU A 104 10.10 -6.56 -2.10
C LEU A 104 9.71 -5.81 -3.38
N LEU A 105 8.42 -5.82 -3.68
CA LEU A 105 7.82 -5.13 -4.81
C LEU A 105 7.23 -3.77 -4.41
N GLY A 106 6.76 -3.65 -3.17
CA GLY A 106 6.11 -2.44 -2.69
C GLY A 106 5.57 -2.59 -1.27
N LEU A 107 5.10 -1.46 -0.73
CA LEU A 107 4.66 -1.30 0.64
C LEU A 107 3.39 -0.45 0.69
N ALA A 108 2.47 -0.71 1.61
CA ALA A 108 1.35 0.18 1.90
C ALA A 108 0.99 0.15 3.37
N ASN A 109 0.68 1.29 3.96
CA ASN A 109 0.37 1.38 5.38
C ASN A 109 -0.84 2.29 5.64
N GLY A 110 -1.30 2.21 6.89
CA GLY A 110 -2.41 2.98 7.42
C GLY A 110 -2.61 2.67 8.90
N ARG A 111 -3.68 3.24 9.47
CA ARG A 111 -4.07 2.96 10.85
C ARG A 111 -5.57 2.99 11.04
N MET A 112 -6.03 2.45 12.16
CA MET A 112 -7.39 2.72 12.63
C MET A 112 -7.41 4.03 13.42
N GLN A 113 -8.29 4.96 13.01
CA GLN A 113 -8.62 6.10 13.85
C GLN A 113 -9.50 5.64 15.01
N ASP A 114 -10.53 4.88 14.66
CA ASP A 114 -11.42 4.18 15.57
C ASP A 114 -11.98 2.90 14.90
N GLU A 115 -12.91 2.22 15.56
CA GLU A 115 -13.53 0.99 15.07
C GLU A 115 -14.31 1.17 13.76
N LYS A 116 -14.76 2.39 13.46
CA LYS A 116 -15.59 2.71 12.30
C LYS A 116 -14.80 3.42 11.20
N THR A 117 -13.74 4.14 11.52
CA THR A 117 -13.01 4.99 10.59
C THR A 117 -11.53 4.61 10.49
N GLY A 118 -11.09 4.32 9.26
CA GLY A 118 -9.70 4.05 8.92
C GLY A 118 -9.01 5.31 8.40
N ILE A 119 -7.68 5.34 8.52
CA ILE A 119 -6.84 6.35 7.86
C ILE A 119 -5.83 5.64 6.98
N SER A 120 -5.85 6.01 5.70
CA SER A 120 -4.88 5.54 4.72
C SER A 120 -3.67 6.47 4.69
N TYR A 121 -2.50 5.92 4.95
CA TYR A 121 -1.23 6.61 4.72
C TYR A 121 -0.72 6.33 3.32
N HIS A 122 0.47 5.77 3.22
CA HIS A 122 1.25 5.76 2.01
C HIS A 122 1.10 4.45 1.26
N THR A 123 1.46 4.51 -0.02
CA THR A 123 1.58 3.34 -0.89
C THR A 123 2.73 3.59 -1.82
N VAL A 124 3.78 2.78 -1.68
CA VAL A 124 5.06 2.93 -2.39
C VAL A 124 5.28 1.67 -3.22
N ALA A 125 5.47 1.85 -4.53
CA ALA A 125 5.93 0.78 -5.40
C ALA A 125 7.46 0.89 -5.54
N LEU A 126 8.18 -0.14 -5.11
CA LEU A 126 9.64 -0.22 -5.26
C LEU A 126 10.01 -0.67 -6.68
N VAL A 127 9.10 -1.40 -7.35
CA VAL A 127 9.25 -1.87 -8.72
C VAL A 127 8.20 -1.25 -9.64
N ARG A 128 8.62 -0.77 -10.81
CA ARG A 128 7.75 -0.17 -11.83
C ARG A 128 7.21 -1.23 -12.81
N GLY A 129 6.13 -0.89 -13.52
CA GLY A 129 5.62 -1.72 -14.63
C GLY A 129 4.68 -2.88 -14.23
N LEU A 130 4.56 -3.23 -12.94
CA LEU A 130 3.69 -4.31 -12.45
C LEU A 130 2.40 -3.82 -11.77
N ARG A 131 2.13 -2.51 -11.82
CA ARG A 131 1.00 -1.86 -11.12
C ARG A 131 0.94 -2.17 -9.60
N VAL A 132 2.08 -2.47 -8.98
CA VAL A 132 2.20 -2.85 -7.56
C VAL A 132 1.44 -1.91 -6.63
N GLY A 133 1.62 -0.59 -6.80
CA GLY A 133 0.92 0.40 -5.96
C GLY A 133 -0.60 0.33 -6.09
N GLY A 134 -1.15 -0.06 -7.25
CA GLY A 134 -2.59 -0.24 -7.41
C GLY A 134 -3.11 -1.46 -6.65
N HIS A 135 -2.37 -2.57 -6.69
CA HIS A 135 -2.72 -3.80 -5.96
C HIS A 135 -2.59 -3.62 -4.45
N LEU A 136 -1.53 -2.96 -3.99
CA LEU A 136 -1.34 -2.63 -2.58
C LEU A 136 -2.39 -1.65 -2.06
N PHE A 137 -2.76 -0.63 -2.83
CA PHE A 137 -3.86 0.25 -2.45
C PHE A 137 -5.18 -0.52 -2.33
N ALA A 138 -5.47 -1.43 -3.27
CA ALA A 138 -6.66 -2.28 -3.18
C ALA A 138 -6.65 -3.21 -1.96
N ALA A 139 -5.51 -3.84 -1.66
CA ALA A 139 -5.33 -4.67 -0.47
C ALA A 139 -5.50 -3.86 0.83
N LYS A 140 -5.02 -2.61 0.84
CA LYS A 140 -5.22 -1.67 1.95
C LYS A 140 -6.70 -1.38 2.19
N MET A 141 -7.46 -1.12 1.13
CA MET A 141 -8.91 -0.92 1.24
C MET A 141 -9.63 -2.20 1.69
N GLU A 142 -9.28 -3.35 1.09
CA GLU A 142 -9.80 -4.65 1.50
C GLU A 142 -9.56 -4.92 2.98
N TYR A 143 -8.39 -4.56 3.51
CA TYR A 143 -8.09 -4.72 4.92
C TYR A 143 -9.01 -3.86 5.80
N HIS A 144 -9.13 -2.56 5.50
CA HIS A 144 -10.01 -1.65 6.23
C HIS A 144 -11.49 -2.11 6.21
N PHE A 145 -12.01 -2.47 5.04
CA PHE A 145 -13.43 -2.78 4.89
C PHE A 145 -13.78 -4.23 5.23
N ASP A 146 -13.12 -5.21 4.63
CA ASP A 146 -13.58 -6.60 4.70
C ASP A 146 -13.03 -7.34 5.93
N ILE A 147 -11.86 -6.92 6.45
CA ILE A 147 -11.22 -7.56 7.60
C ILE A 147 -11.46 -6.79 8.90
N LEU A 148 -11.23 -5.48 8.88
CA LEU A 148 -11.37 -4.61 10.05
C LEU A 148 -12.81 -4.09 10.25
N GLY A 149 -13.68 -4.18 9.24
CA GLY A 149 -15.10 -3.85 9.39
C GLY A 149 -15.42 -2.35 9.36
N GLN A 150 -14.49 -1.48 8.96
CA GLN A 150 -14.68 -0.03 9.00
C GLN A 150 -15.73 0.46 8.00
N LYS A 151 -16.41 1.56 8.30
CA LYS A 151 -17.46 2.15 7.47
C LYS A 151 -16.91 3.11 6.42
N GLU A 152 -15.77 3.73 6.71
CA GLU A 152 -15.10 4.65 5.80
C GLU A 152 -13.60 4.66 6.04
N VAL A 153 -12.86 5.11 5.02
CA VAL A 153 -11.42 5.33 5.08
C VAL A 153 -11.13 6.76 4.66
N LEU A 154 -10.50 7.52 5.53
CA LEU A 154 -10.00 8.86 5.24
C LEU A 154 -8.66 8.78 4.53
N LEU A 155 -8.48 9.60 3.49
CA LEU A 155 -7.27 9.62 2.70
C LEU A 155 -7.04 10.97 2.01
N THR A 156 -5.80 11.21 1.60
CA THR A 156 -5.43 12.33 0.73
C THR A 156 -4.45 11.83 -0.34
N ALA A 157 -4.30 12.60 -1.42
CA ALA A 157 -3.26 12.35 -2.41
C ALA A 157 -2.21 13.43 -2.32
N GLU A 158 -1.04 13.03 -1.87
CA GLU A 158 0.14 13.89 -1.82
C GLU A 158 0.81 13.97 -3.19
N THR A 159 0.67 12.92 -4.01
CA THR A 159 1.33 12.81 -5.31
C THR A 159 0.34 12.99 -6.46
N PRO A 160 0.72 13.70 -7.54
CA PRO A 160 -0.13 13.86 -8.72
C PRO A 160 -0.56 12.51 -9.33
N ILE A 161 0.33 11.51 -9.30
CA ILE A 161 0.03 10.17 -9.82
C ILE A 161 -0.98 9.41 -8.95
N GLY A 162 -0.92 9.57 -7.63
CA GLY A 162 -1.89 9.00 -6.70
C GLY A 162 -3.27 9.61 -6.91
N PHE A 163 -3.34 10.94 -7.02
CA PHE A 163 -4.58 11.68 -7.28
C PHE A 163 -5.24 11.18 -8.57
N ARG A 164 -4.53 11.25 -9.70
CA ARG A 164 -5.06 10.87 -11.03
C ARG A 164 -5.53 9.41 -11.09
N ARG A 165 -4.87 8.49 -10.38
CA ARG A 165 -5.14 7.04 -10.51
C ARG A 165 -6.22 6.53 -9.58
N PHE A 166 -6.42 7.15 -8.43
CA PHE A 166 -7.28 6.57 -7.39
C PHE A 166 -8.59 7.31 -7.20
N PHE A 167 -8.64 8.61 -7.45
CA PHE A 167 -9.77 9.43 -6.98
C PHE A 167 -11.06 9.13 -7.74
N GLU A 168 -11.00 9.18 -9.06
CA GLU A 168 -12.12 8.78 -9.93
C GLU A 168 -12.37 7.27 -9.85
N ALA A 169 -11.28 6.51 -9.83
CA ALA A 169 -11.28 5.05 -9.87
C ALA A 169 -11.99 4.39 -8.68
N TRP A 170 -11.97 5.04 -7.51
CA TRP A 170 -12.56 4.59 -6.26
C TRP A 170 -13.74 5.46 -5.81
N ARG A 171 -14.13 6.46 -6.61
CA ARG A 171 -15.27 7.37 -6.34
C ARG A 171 -15.13 8.05 -4.98
N LEU A 172 -13.98 8.65 -4.70
CA LEU A 172 -13.74 9.30 -3.43
C LEU A 172 -14.62 10.54 -3.27
N GLU A 173 -15.12 10.78 -2.05
CA GLU A 173 -15.89 11.96 -1.71
C GLU A 173 -15.01 12.96 -0.99
N LYS A 174 -15.02 14.22 -1.42
CA LYS A 174 -14.35 15.30 -0.69
C LYS A 174 -15.10 15.58 0.62
N CYS A 175 -14.37 15.81 1.71
CA CYS A 175 -14.94 16.15 3.00
C CYS A 175 -14.14 17.28 3.70
N PRO A 176 -14.75 18.02 4.64
CA PRO A 176 -14.05 19.09 5.36
C PRO A 176 -12.99 18.52 6.32
N GLY A 177 -11.91 19.26 6.51
CA GLY A 177 -10.82 18.93 7.44
C GLY A 177 -9.47 18.77 6.75
N HIS A 178 -8.50 18.24 7.50
CA HIS A 178 -7.13 17.99 7.04
C HIS A 178 -6.72 16.55 7.30
N HIS A 179 -5.99 15.98 6.35
CA HIS A 179 -5.39 14.67 6.54
C HIS A 179 -4.10 14.80 7.34
N GLU A 180 -3.80 13.84 8.21
CA GLU A 180 -2.67 13.97 9.13
C GLU A 180 -1.29 13.87 8.47
N VAL A 181 -1.21 13.29 7.27
CA VAL A 181 0.06 13.20 6.51
C VAL A 181 0.21 14.27 5.42
N GLY A 182 -0.85 14.95 4.99
CA GLY A 182 -0.81 15.80 3.79
C GLY A 182 -1.59 17.10 3.89
N ALA A 183 -1.06 18.15 3.25
CA ALA A 183 -1.71 19.45 3.10
C ALA A 183 -2.78 19.48 2.00
N GLY A 184 -2.97 18.36 1.28
CA GLY A 184 -4.01 18.21 0.28
C GLY A 184 -5.40 18.19 0.89
N GLU A 185 -6.40 18.32 0.03
CA GLU A 185 -7.80 18.16 0.41
C GLU A 185 -8.02 16.77 1.05
N LEU A 186 -8.91 16.73 2.04
CA LEU A 186 -9.32 15.50 2.69
C LEU A 186 -10.44 14.83 1.89
N TYR A 187 -10.30 13.53 1.68
CA TYR A 187 -11.31 12.70 1.05
C TYR A 187 -11.65 11.52 1.94
N LYS A 188 -12.84 11.00 1.74
CA LYS A 188 -13.28 9.73 2.31
C LYS A 188 -13.67 8.76 1.22
N LEU A 189 -13.39 7.48 1.46
CA LEU A 189 -13.97 6.36 0.73
C LEU A 189 -15.04 5.73 1.62
N PRO A 190 -16.34 5.90 1.32
CA PRO A 190 -17.41 5.18 2.00
C PRO A 190 -17.39 3.69 1.61
N ARG A 191 -17.84 2.83 2.53
CA ARG A 191 -18.02 1.39 2.25
C ARG A 191 -18.89 1.12 1.02
N GLU A 192 -19.91 1.95 0.80
CA GLU A 192 -20.81 1.82 -0.36
C GLU A 192 -20.03 1.95 -1.67
N HIS A 193 -19.16 2.95 -1.76
CA HIS A 193 -18.32 3.17 -2.94
C HIS A 193 -17.27 2.08 -3.12
N TYR A 194 -16.68 1.61 -2.01
CA TYR A 194 -15.81 0.43 -2.02
C TYR A 194 -16.53 -0.79 -2.62
N ASN A 195 -17.75 -1.08 -2.18
CA ASN A 195 -18.53 -2.23 -2.65
C ASN A 195 -18.84 -2.16 -4.15
N LEU A 196 -19.02 -0.96 -4.72
CA LEU A 196 -19.26 -0.77 -6.15
C LEU A 196 -18.06 -1.15 -7.03
N VAL A 197 -16.83 -1.00 -6.52
CA VAL A 197 -15.61 -1.22 -7.30
C VAL A 197 -14.83 -2.45 -6.90
N LYS A 198 -15.10 -3.04 -5.72
CA LYS A 198 -14.25 -4.10 -5.14
C LYS A 198 -14.04 -5.28 -6.07
N THR A 199 -15.08 -5.75 -6.76
CA THR A 199 -15.02 -6.92 -7.66
C THR A 199 -14.02 -6.74 -8.80
N SER A 200 -13.79 -5.51 -9.25
CA SER A 200 -12.85 -5.19 -10.34
C SER A 200 -11.45 -4.76 -9.86
N ARG A 201 -11.31 -4.42 -8.58
CA ARG A 201 -10.10 -3.81 -8.02
C ARG A 201 -9.35 -4.73 -7.07
N VAL A 202 -10.09 -5.50 -6.28
CA VAL A 202 -9.59 -6.36 -5.21
C VAL A 202 -9.40 -7.76 -5.79
N LEU A 203 -8.20 -8.00 -6.32
CA LEU A 203 -7.86 -9.23 -7.06
C LEU A 203 -6.99 -10.17 -6.22
N GLY A 204 -6.97 -11.44 -6.59
CA GLY A 204 -6.15 -12.49 -5.97
C GLY A 204 -6.93 -13.40 -5.02
N GLU A 205 -6.24 -14.37 -4.45
CA GLU A 205 -6.76 -15.46 -3.63
C GLU A 205 -6.06 -15.50 -2.27
N ARG A 206 -6.75 -16.00 -1.24
CA ARG A 206 -6.14 -16.23 0.09
C ARG A 206 -5.27 -17.49 0.06
N ILE A 207 -4.18 -17.45 0.83
CA ILE A 207 -3.24 -18.56 1.01
C ILE A 207 -2.95 -18.78 2.49
#